data_AF-A0A0F9HVZ7-F1
#
_entry.id   AF-A0A0F9HVZ7-F1
#
_cell.length_a   1.000
_cell.length_b   1.000
_cell.length_c   1.000
_cell.angle_alpha   90.00
_cell.angle_beta   90.00
_cell.angle_gamma   90.00
#
_symmetry.space_group_name_H-M   'P 1'
#
loop_
_entity.id
_entity.type
_entity.pdbx_description
1 polymer ?
#
loop_
_entity_poly.entity_id
_entity_poly.type
_entity_poly.pdbx_seq_one_letter_code
_entity_poly.pdbx_strand_id
1 'polypeptide(L)'
;MLSKTVHAILNILSEQKDIIGSRELSRMLKLHGVELTERTVRYHLKILDEKGYTQVFGKEGRKITKRGIEELARSHVSDRVGFIISKIENLSYGTSFDINSGQGEMVVNVSYFPANDAREALKVMKKVFSSPYVMSDKVVMARAGEIIGNREIPEGKIGIGTMCTITINSVLQKAGIPVTSRFGGLLQVTEEGPRRFTAIVSYEGSSLDPHLIFIKSRMTTVNDLVKHGEGNILASFREIPVASLAQAEEIKAKLNEYGMGGILTIGEPNSPLLEIPVGLDRAGLCVVGGLNPIAALEESGIETTSSAMSDLVEYSELIPFKEAAKDFS
;
A
#
# COMPACT_ATOMS: atom_id res chain seq x y z
N MET A 1 7.91 -5.82 28.71
CA MET A 1 6.89 -5.07 27.95
C MET A 1 7.51 -3.74 27.53
N LEU A 2 7.51 -3.40 26.24
CA LEU A 2 8.04 -2.12 25.74
C LEU A 2 6.97 -1.04 25.91
N SER A 3 7.36 0.18 26.28
CA SER A 3 6.42 1.30 26.28
C SER A 3 6.08 1.72 24.85
N LYS A 4 4.91 2.33 24.63
CA LYS A 4 4.49 2.90 23.32
C LYS A 4 5.58 3.78 22.69
N THR A 5 6.28 4.55 23.52
CA THR A 5 7.41 5.40 23.14
C THR A 5 8.58 4.61 22.55
N VAL A 6 8.95 3.50 23.19
CA VAL A 6 10.06 2.64 22.72
C VAL A 6 9.68 1.89 21.46
N HIS A 7 8.40 1.49 21.35
CA HIS A 7 7.88 0.88 20.12
C HIS A 7 7.91 1.85 18.94
N ALA A 8 7.47 3.11 19.13
CA ALA A 8 7.53 4.15 18.09
C ALA A 8 8.95 4.40 17.58
N ILE A 9 9.93 4.42 18.50
CA ILE A 9 11.36 4.57 18.15
C ILE A 9 11.82 3.41 17.26
N LEU A 10 11.54 2.17 17.66
CA LEU A 10 11.93 1.00 16.88
C LEU A 10 11.22 0.98 15.52
N ASN A 11 9.94 1.33 15.47
CA ASN A 11 9.19 1.34 14.21
C ASN A 11 9.77 2.36 13.21
N ILE A 12 10.07 3.58 13.65
CA ILE A 12 10.72 4.56 12.78
C ILE A 12 12.08 4.02 12.32
N LEU A 13 12.89 3.45 13.20
CA LEU A 13 14.20 2.89 12.84
C LEU A 13 14.12 1.68 11.88
N SER A 14 13.01 0.94 11.84
CA SER A 14 12.83 -0.20 10.93
C SER A 14 12.48 0.21 9.50
N GLU A 15 11.90 1.41 9.33
CA GLU A 15 11.55 1.97 8.04
C GLU A 15 12.74 2.66 7.36
N GLN A 16 13.81 2.98 8.10
CA GLN A 16 14.99 3.68 7.59
C GLN A 16 16.11 2.71 7.18
N LYS A 17 16.69 2.94 6.00
CA LYS A 17 17.90 2.22 5.54
C LYS A 17 19.17 2.79 6.19
N ASP A 18 19.18 4.09 6.47
CA ASP A 18 20.34 4.84 6.94
C ASP A 18 20.44 4.92 8.46
N ILE A 19 21.59 5.41 8.93
CA ILE A 19 21.85 5.66 10.35
C ILE A 19 21.08 6.92 10.77
N ILE A 20 20.26 6.80 11.81
CA ILE A 20 19.41 7.91 12.26
C ILE A 20 19.89 8.50 13.57
N GLY A 21 20.19 9.80 13.55
CA GLY A 21 20.54 10.59 14.72
C GLY A 21 19.34 10.90 15.63
N SER A 22 19.59 11.14 16.91
CA SER A 22 18.54 11.40 17.91
C SER A 22 17.70 12.65 17.64
N ARG A 23 18.29 13.67 17.00
CA ARG A 23 17.59 14.90 16.62
C ARG A 23 16.56 14.62 15.52
N GLU A 24 16.98 13.90 14.50
CA GLU A 24 16.12 13.53 13.38
C GLU A 24 15.02 12.56 13.82
N LEU A 25 15.38 11.58 14.66
CA LEU A 25 14.40 10.68 15.26
C LEU A 25 13.37 11.42 16.13
N SER A 26 13.77 12.43 16.90
CA SER A 26 12.85 13.30 17.67
C SER A 26 11.89 14.07 16.75
N ARG A 27 12.39 14.58 15.61
CA ARG A 27 11.56 15.25 14.60
C ARG A 27 10.53 14.29 13.99
N MET A 28 10.95 13.10 13.60
CA MET A 28 10.06 12.07 13.04
C MET A 28 9.02 11.62 14.06
N LEU A 29 9.40 11.36 15.31
CA LEU A 29 8.46 11.01 16.39
C LEU A 29 7.37 12.07 16.57
N LYS A 30 7.73 13.36 16.47
CA LYS A 30 6.77 14.46 16.56
C LYS A 30 5.72 14.41 15.44
N LEU A 31 6.11 14.02 14.22
CA LEU A 31 5.18 13.82 13.09
C LEU A 31 4.19 12.67 13.37
N HIS A 32 4.56 11.72 14.22
CA HIS A 32 3.69 10.64 14.68
C HIS A 32 2.95 10.95 16.01
N GLY A 33 2.89 12.23 16.42
CA GLY A 33 2.21 12.66 17.64
C GLY A 33 2.94 12.27 18.94
N VAL A 34 4.20 11.84 18.85
CA VAL A 34 5.04 11.45 20.00
C VAL A 34 6.02 12.57 20.29
N GLU A 35 5.68 13.46 21.23
CA GLU A 35 6.55 14.57 21.62
C GLU A 35 7.64 14.11 22.60
N LEU A 36 8.85 13.89 22.07
CA LEU A 36 10.03 13.62 22.87
C LEU A 36 11.14 14.60 22.56
N THR A 37 11.81 15.11 23.60
CA THR A 37 13.04 15.86 23.43
C THR A 37 14.16 14.95 22.91
N GLU A 38 15.15 15.52 22.20
CA GLU A 38 16.33 14.79 21.75
C GLU A 38 17.04 14.05 22.90
N ARG A 39 17.07 14.65 24.10
CA ARG A 39 17.64 14.04 25.31
C ARG A 39 16.87 12.77 25.70
N THR A 40 15.54 12.81 25.69
CA THR A 40 14.69 11.66 26.01
C THR A 40 14.82 10.56 24.96
N VAL A 41 14.92 10.92 23.67
CA VAL A 41 15.20 9.97 22.59
C VAL A 41 16.54 9.27 22.80
N ARG A 42 17.62 10.00 23.12
CA ARG A 42 18.92 9.39 23.43
C ARG A 42 18.87 8.43 24.61
N TYR A 43 18.08 8.75 25.64
CA TYR A 43 17.88 7.88 26.79
C TYR A 43 17.25 6.54 26.38
N HIS A 44 16.16 6.56 25.61
CA HIS A 44 15.52 5.34 25.13
C HIS A 44 16.41 4.54 24.18
N LEU A 45 17.14 5.21 23.28
CA LEU A 45 18.09 4.54 22.39
C LEU A 45 19.16 3.78 23.17
N LYS A 46 19.68 4.34 24.27
CA LYS A 46 20.67 3.63 25.10
C LYS A 46 20.11 2.33 25.68
N ILE A 47 18.87 2.33 26.14
CA ILE A 47 18.19 1.13 26.64
C ILE A 47 17.99 0.11 25.51
N LEU A 48 17.65 0.57 24.30
CA LEU A 48 17.51 -0.29 23.13
C LEU A 48 18.85 -0.90 22.68
N ASP A 49 19.93 -0.14 22.78
CA ASP A 49 21.30 -0.58 22.52
C ASP A 49 21.69 -1.69 23.51
N GLU A 50 21.42 -1.50 24.82
CA GLU A 50 21.67 -2.49 25.88
C GLU A 50 20.88 -3.80 25.68
N LYS A 51 19.68 -3.71 25.09
CA LYS A 51 18.86 -4.89 24.76
C LYS A 51 19.25 -5.56 23.44
N GLY A 52 20.17 -4.95 22.69
CA GLY A 52 20.60 -5.42 21.37
C GLY A 52 19.55 -5.23 20.28
N TYR A 53 18.58 -4.34 20.47
CA TYR A 53 17.56 -4.01 19.46
C TYR A 53 18.01 -2.93 18.48
N THR A 54 18.96 -2.09 18.89
CA THR A 54 19.61 -1.08 18.05
C THR A 54 21.13 -1.21 18.13
N GLN A 55 21.81 -0.74 17.09
CA GLN A 55 23.27 -0.70 16.99
C GLN A 55 23.73 0.75 16.85
N VAL A 56 24.77 1.12 17.60
CA VAL A 56 25.33 2.48 17.65
C VAL A 56 26.38 2.67 16.56
N PHE A 57 26.29 3.79 15.83
CA PHE A 57 27.25 4.23 14.82
C PHE A 57 27.80 5.62 15.21
N GLY A 58 28.41 5.71 16.39
CA GLY A 58 29.01 6.94 16.90
C GLY A 58 28.03 8.12 17.00
N LYS A 59 28.44 9.28 16.49
CA LYS A 59 27.62 10.52 16.49
C LYS A 59 26.54 10.53 15.40
N GLU A 60 26.67 9.68 14.38
CA GLU A 60 25.76 9.62 13.24
C GLU A 60 24.38 9.10 13.68
N GLY A 61 24.34 8.16 14.62
CA GLY A 61 23.08 7.69 15.19
C GLY A 61 23.02 6.20 15.43
N ARG A 62 21.81 5.63 15.26
CA ARG A 62 21.51 4.21 15.47
C ARG A 62 20.88 3.59 14.22
N LYS A 63 21.05 2.29 14.09
CA LYS A 63 20.32 1.43 13.14
C LYS A 63 19.63 0.30 13.90
N ILE A 64 18.45 -0.14 13.46
CA ILE A 64 17.78 -1.29 14.07
C ILE A 64 18.55 -2.59 13.75
N THR A 65 18.57 -3.54 14.69
CA THR A 65 19.14 -4.87 14.49
C THR A 65 18.06 -5.87 14.04
N LYS A 66 18.47 -7.05 13.55
CA LYS A 66 17.53 -8.16 13.29
C LYS A 66 16.68 -8.50 14.52
N ARG A 67 17.30 -8.51 15.70
CA ARG A 67 16.61 -8.76 16.98
C ARG A 67 15.61 -7.65 17.32
N GLY A 68 15.91 -6.40 16.99
CA GLY A 68 14.96 -5.29 17.12
C GLY A 68 13.75 -5.42 16.20
N ILE A 69 13.96 -5.89 14.97
CA ILE A 69 12.88 -6.21 14.02
C ILE A 69 12.01 -7.36 14.55
N GLU A 70 12.62 -8.42 15.08
CA GLU A 70 11.90 -9.55 15.69
C GLU A 70 11.10 -9.12 16.93
N GLU A 71 11.64 -8.22 17.75
CA GLU A 71 10.94 -7.68 18.91
C GLU A 71 9.72 -6.84 18.50
N LEU A 72 9.87 -5.98 17.48
CA LEU A 72 8.74 -5.25 16.89
C LEU A 72 7.64 -6.21 16.42
N ALA A 73 8.02 -7.33 15.81
CA ALA A 73 7.06 -8.34 15.37
C ALA A 73 6.33 -9.06 16.52
N ARG A 74 6.92 -9.12 17.73
CA ARG A 74 6.41 -9.83 18.91
C ARG A 74 5.61 -8.95 19.88
N SER A 75 5.63 -7.63 19.76
CA SER A 75 4.88 -6.76 20.68
C SER A 75 3.36 -6.94 20.53
N HIS A 76 2.63 -6.75 21.65
CA HIS A 76 1.16 -6.80 21.67
C HIS A 76 0.56 -5.89 20.60
N VAL A 77 -0.54 -6.33 19.99
CA VAL A 77 -1.24 -5.60 18.91
C VAL A 77 -1.60 -4.17 19.33
N SER A 78 -1.96 -3.95 20.60
CA SER A 78 -2.29 -2.63 21.16
C SER A 78 -1.11 -1.67 21.33
N ASP A 79 0.12 -2.19 21.37
CA ASP A 79 1.34 -1.40 21.56
C ASP A 79 2.04 -1.06 20.23
N ARG A 80 1.52 -1.60 19.11
CA ARG A 80 1.99 -1.27 17.77
C ARG A 80 1.57 0.15 17.40
N VAL A 81 2.48 1.10 17.63
CA VAL A 81 2.41 2.44 17.06
C VAL A 81 2.53 2.29 15.54
N GLY A 82 1.45 2.56 14.80
CA GLY A 82 1.42 2.40 13.33
C GLY A 82 0.39 1.37 12.83
N PHE A 83 -0.84 1.38 13.35
CA PHE A 83 -1.93 0.63 12.72
C PHE A 83 -2.05 1.03 11.25
N ILE A 84 -2.41 0.06 10.42
CA ILE A 84 -2.53 0.26 8.97
C ILE A 84 -3.53 1.36 8.64
N ILE A 85 -4.57 1.51 9.48
CA ILE A 85 -5.56 2.60 9.36
C ILE A 85 -4.92 3.99 9.51
N SER A 86 -4.05 4.19 10.51
CA SER A 86 -3.35 5.47 10.70
C SER A 86 -2.38 5.75 9.55
N LYS A 87 -1.77 4.71 8.98
CA LYS A 87 -0.93 4.85 7.78
C LYS A 87 -1.76 5.26 6.56
N ILE A 88 -2.94 4.65 6.38
CA ILE A 88 -3.90 5.01 5.33
C ILE A 88 -4.31 6.48 5.47
N GLU A 89 -4.68 6.93 6.67
CA GLU A 89 -5.10 8.32 6.93
C GLU A 89 -3.97 9.31 6.63
N ASN A 90 -2.77 9.09 7.18
CA ASN A 90 -1.62 9.98 6.99
C ASN A 90 -1.21 10.06 5.52
N LEU A 91 -1.17 8.92 4.82
CA LEU A 91 -0.84 8.91 3.39
C LEU A 91 -1.95 9.56 2.56
N SER A 92 -3.23 9.30 2.87
CA SER A 92 -4.36 9.93 2.16
C SER A 92 -4.29 11.45 2.26
N TYR A 93 -3.92 11.98 3.42
CA TYR A 93 -3.73 13.41 3.65
C TYR A 93 -2.46 13.95 2.98
N GLY A 94 -1.37 13.18 3.01
CA GLY A 94 -0.04 13.62 2.58
C GLY A 94 0.19 13.67 1.06
N THR A 95 -0.67 13.09 0.22
CA THR A 95 -0.48 13.14 -1.24
C THR A 95 -0.85 14.50 -1.82
N SER A 96 -0.22 14.89 -2.93
CA SER A 96 -0.45 16.18 -3.59
C SER A 96 -1.27 16.10 -4.88
N PHE A 97 -1.57 14.91 -5.41
CA PHE A 97 -2.35 14.74 -6.65
C PHE A 97 -3.69 15.52 -6.65
N ASP A 98 -3.88 16.37 -7.66
CA ASP A 98 -5.11 17.09 -7.94
C ASP A 98 -5.75 16.55 -9.23
N ILE A 99 -6.99 16.06 -9.11
CA ILE A 99 -7.73 15.46 -10.21
C ILE A 99 -8.10 16.47 -11.31
N ASN A 100 -8.14 17.77 -11.01
CA ASN A 100 -8.52 18.77 -12.01
C ASN A 100 -7.35 19.15 -12.92
N SER A 101 -6.14 19.26 -12.37
CA SER A 101 -4.91 19.53 -13.13
C SER A 101 -4.20 18.27 -13.64
N GLY A 102 -4.46 17.11 -13.01
CA GLY A 102 -3.74 15.87 -13.32
C GLY A 102 -2.28 15.90 -12.90
N GLN A 103 -1.95 16.66 -11.85
CA GLN A 103 -0.57 16.85 -11.38
C GLN A 103 -0.44 16.54 -9.89
N GLY A 104 0.77 16.20 -9.47
CA GLY A 104 1.14 15.94 -8.09
C GLY A 104 1.44 14.48 -7.81
N GLU A 105 1.85 14.24 -6.56
CA GLU A 105 2.34 12.96 -6.09
C GLU A 105 1.20 12.03 -5.71
N MET A 106 1.39 10.74 -5.99
CA MET A 106 0.48 9.67 -5.63
C MET A 106 1.19 8.59 -4.84
N VAL A 107 0.41 7.81 -4.09
CA VAL A 107 0.94 6.68 -3.34
C VAL A 107 1.10 5.48 -4.25
N VAL A 108 2.29 4.90 -4.24
CA VAL A 108 2.61 3.65 -4.94
C VAL A 108 3.00 2.55 -3.96
N ASN A 109 2.71 1.32 -4.34
CA ASN A 109 3.34 0.14 -3.76
C ASN A 109 4.59 -0.17 -4.58
N VAL A 110 5.70 -0.46 -3.91
CA VAL A 110 6.96 -0.79 -4.58
C VAL A 110 7.26 -2.27 -4.37
N SER A 111 7.36 -2.99 -5.47
CA SER A 111 7.63 -4.43 -5.51
C SER A 111 8.88 -4.72 -6.33
N TYR A 112 9.57 -5.81 -5.99
CA TYR A 112 10.76 -6.27 -6.69
C TYR A 112 10.65 -7.74 -7.07
N PHE A 113 11.14 -8.10 -8.26
CA PHE A 113 11.24 -9.48 -8.74
C PHE A 113 12.63 -9.73 -9.38
N PRO A 114 13.08 -11.00 -9.52
CA PRO A 114 14.38 -11.30 -10.11
C PRO A 114 14.52 -10.78 -11.54
N ALA A 115 15.64 -10.14 -11.85
CA ALA A 115 15.90 -9.62 -13.19
C ALA A 115 15.97 -10.75 -14.25
N ASN A 116 16.39 -11.95 -13.85
CA ASN A 116 16.44 -13.12 -14.74
C ASN A 116 15.04 -13.59 -15.19
N ASP A 117 14.00 -13.28 -14.43
CA ASP A 117 12.62 -13.65 -14.74
C ASP A 117 11.87 -12.55 -15.51
N ALA A 118 12.54 -11.46 -15.90
CA ALA A 118 11.91 -10.27 -16.47
C ALA A 118 10.95 -10.56 -17.62
N ARG A 119 11.38 -11.38 -18.58
CA ARG A 119 10.56 -11.72 -19.76
C ARG A 119 9.25 -12.41 -19.38
N GLU A 120 9.30 -13.40 -18.49
CA GLU A 120 8.09 -14.12 -18.08
C GLU A 120 7.24 -13.25 -17.15
N ALA A 121 7.85 -12.49 -16.25
CA ALA A 121 7.16 -11.55 -15.38
C ALA A 121 6.36 -10.51 -16.17
N LEU A 122 6.98 -9.88 -17.18
CA LEU A 122 6.31 -8.90 -18.04
C LEU A 122 5.16 -9.53 -18.84
N LYS A 123 5.32 -10.77 -19.32
CA LYS A 123 4.28 -11.49 -20.05
C LYS A 123 3.08 -11.84 -19.16
N VAL A 124 3.31 -12.24 -17.92
CA VAL A 124 2.26 -12.47 -16.91
C VAL A 124 1.54 -11.17 -16.60
N MET A 125 2.29 -10.13 -16.19
CA MET A 125 1.73 -8.83 -15.83
C MET A 125 0.94 -8.18 -16.98
N LYS A 126 1.39 -8.33 -18.23
CA LYS A 126 0.69 -7.81 -19.41
C LYS A 126 -0.77 -8.28 -19.49
N LYS A 127 -1.06 -9.53 -19.11
CA LYS A 127 -2.43 -10.06 -19.10
C LYS A 127 -3.27 -9.37 -18.03
N VAL A 128 -2.70 -9.14 -16.85
CA VAL A 128 -3.37 -8.47 -15.73
C VAL A 128 -3.62 -6.99 -16.03
N PHE A 129 -2.63 -6.26 -16.54
CA PHE A 129 -2.76 -4.86 -16.94
C PHE A 129 -3.69 -4.64 -18.14
N SER A 130 -3.99 -5.69 -18.90
CA SER A 130 -5.00 -5.63 -19.99
C SER A 130 -6.42 -5.93 -19.49
N SER A 131 -6.59 -6.22 -18.19
CA SER A 131 -7.88 -6.50 -17.55
C SER A 131 -8.37 -5.28 -16.77
N PRO A 132 -9.67 -5.18 -16.44
CA PRO A 132 -10.20 -4.10 -15.60
C PRO A 132 -9.83 -4.25 -14.11
N TYR A 133 -9.04 -5.27 -13.74
CA TYR A 133 -8.72 -5.61 -12.36
C TYR A 133 -7.35 -5.08 -11.92
N VAL A 134 -6.99 -3.89 -12.42
CA VAL A 134 -5.85 -3.09 -11.95
C VAL A 134 -6.30 -1.70 -11.49
N MET A 135 -5.57 -1.12 -10.54
CA MET A 135 -5.84 0.25 -10.07
C MET A 135 -5.63 1.30 -11.17
N SER A 136 -4.60 1.10 -11.97
CA SER A 136 -4.26 1.89 -13.14
C SER A 136 -3.39 1.05 -14.08
N ASP A 137 -3.40 1.38 -15.37
CA ASP A 137 -2.48 0.82 -16.36
C ASP A 137 -1.10 1.50 -16.32
N LYS A 138 -0.96 2.61 -15.59
CA LYS A 138 0.30 3.32 -15.44
C LYS A 138 1.14 2.78 -14.28
N VAL A 139 2.44 2.65 -14.53
CA VAL A 139 3.45 2.14 -13.61
C VAL A 139 4.74 2.92 -13.75
N VAL A 140 5.62 2.74 -12.78
CA VAL A 140 7.04 3.11 -12.89
C VAL A 140 7.87 1.84 -12.74
N MET A 141 8.91 1.68 -13.54
CA MET A 141 9.81 0.55 -13.46
C MET A 141 11.25 1.02 -13.36
N ALA A 142 12.08 0.27 -12.64
CA ALA A 142 13.47 0.64 -12.37
C ALA A 142 14.34 -0.62 -12.29
N ARG A 143 15.59 -0.51 -12.73
CA ARG A 143 16.64 -1.52 -12.65
C ARG A 143 17.42 -1.38 -11.34
N ALA A 144 18.23 -2.38 -11.03
CA ALA A 144 19.17 -2.32 -9.90
C ALA A 144 19.96 -1.01 -9.88
N GLY A 145 20.01 -0.37 -8.70
CA GLY A 145 20.69 0.92 -8.48
C GLY A 145 19.86 2.17 -8.86
N GLU A 146 18.77 2.02 -9.60
CA GLU A 146 17.82 3.10 -9.84
C GLU A 146 16.84 3.24 -8.66
N ILE A 147 16.04 4.32 -8.64
CA ILE A 147 15.18 4.68 -7.51
C ILE A 147 13.72 4.78 -7.96
N ILE A 148 12.80 4.24 -7.15
CA ILE A 148 11.35 4.52 -7.24
C ILE A 148 10.94 5.20 -5.92
N GLY A 149 10.47 6.45 -6.00
CA GLY A 149 10.17 7.25 -4.80
C GLY A 149 11.42 7.44 -3.95
N ASN A 150 11.43 6.91 -2.72
CA ASN A 150 12.60 6.95 -1.85
C ASN A 150 13.33 5.60 -1.77
N ARG A 151 13.08 4.67 -2.71
CA ARG A 151 13.63 3.32 -2.68
C ARG A 151 14.53 3.01 -3.84
N GLU A 152 15.80 2.83 -3.54
CA GLU A 152 16.76 2.19 -4.44
C GLU A 152 16.43 0.71 -4.64
N ILE A 153 16.45 0.27 -5.90
CA ILE A 153 16.20 -1.11 -6.32
C ILE A 153 17.44 -1.98 -6.03
N PRO A 154 17.28 -3.13 -5.33
CA PRO A 154 18.40 -4.01 -5.02
C PRO A 154 19.10 -4.61 -6.26
N GLU A 155 20.36 -4.98 -6.11
CA GLU A 155 21.09 -5.75 -7.12
C GLU A 155 20.36 -7.05 -7.52
N GLY A 156 20.44 -7.38 -8.82
CA GLY A 156 19.81 -8.58 -9.38
C GLY A 156 18.27 -8.53 -9.43
N LYS A 157 17.65 -7.39 -9.12
CA LYS A 157 16.20 -7.21 -9.13
C LYS A 157 15.77 -6.14 -10.14
N ILE A 158 14.51 -6.23 -10.54
CA ILE A 158 13.76 -5.16 -11.21
C ILE A 158 12.67 -4.70 -10.24
N GLY A 159 12.56 -3.38 -10.10
CA GLY A 159 11.51 -2.72 -9.34
C GLY A 159 10.32 -2.35 -10.19
N ILE A 160 9.13 -2.41 -9.61
CA ILE A 160 7.89 -1.90 -10.18
C ILE A 160 7.08 -1.15 -9.11
N GLY A 161 6.69 0.07 -9.44
CA GLY A 161 5.76 0.90 -8.69
C GLY A 161 4.35 0.78 -9.27
N THR A 162 3.39 0.31 -8.47
CA THR A 162 1.98 0.21 -8.84
C THR A 162 1.12 1.11 -7.98
N MET A 163 0.08 1.71 -8.55
CA MET A 163 -0.77 2.66 -7.81
C MET A 163 -1.46 2.00 -6.62
N CYS A 164 -1.37 2.65 -5.46
CA CYS A 164 -2.03 2.20 -4.24
C CYS A 164 -3.49 2.66 -4.21
N THR A 165 -4.34 1.88 -3.53
CA THR A 165 -5.77 2.19 -3.41
C THR A 165 -5.98 3.48 -2.59
N ILE A 166 -5.02 3.86 -1.73
CA ILE A 166 -5.00 5.10 -0.95
C ILE A 166 -5.11 6.35 -1.85
N THR A 167 -4.63 6.32 -3.09
CA THR A 167 -4.78 7.45 -4.02
C THR A 167 -6.24 7.86 -4.16
N ILE A 168 -7.15 6.90 -4.25
CA ILE A 168 -8.59 7.14 -4.32
C ILE A 168 -9.12 7.79 -3.02
N ASN A 169 -8.58 7.41 -1.85
CA ASN A 169 -8.95 8.07 -0.59
C ASN A 169 -8.55 9.54 -0.63
N SER A 170 -7.32 9.82 -1.07
CA SER A 170 -6.81 11.19 -1.13
C SER A 170 -7.67 12.07 -2.04
N VAL A 171 -8.01 11.58 -3.23
CA VAL A 171 -8.85 12.31 -4.19
C VAL A 171 -10.25 12.59 -3.62
N LEU A 172 -10.90 11.58 -3.03
CA LEU A 172 -12.21 11.76 -2.40
C LEU A 172 -12.15 12.76 -1.24
N GLN A 173 -11.14 12.65 -0.37
CA GLN A 173 -10.96 13.55 0.77
C GLN A 173 -10.72 15.00 0.34
N LYS A 174 -9.89 15.23 -0.69
CA LYS A 174 -9.66 16.59 -1.24
C LYS A 174 -10.91 17.19 -1.87
N ALA A 175 -11.83 16.35 -2.36
CA ALA A 175 -13.13 16.78 -2.83
C ALA A 175 -14.14 17.05 -1.70
N GLY A 176 -13.73 16.91 -0.43
CA GLY A 176 -14.59 17.09 0.75
C GLY A 176 -15.40 15.86 1.13
N ILE A 177 -15.13 14.69 0.53
CA ILE A 177 -15.85 13.45 0.80
C ILE A 177 -15.12 12.66 1.90
N PRO A 178 -15.71 12.48 3.09
CA PRO A 178 -15.10 11.65 4.13
C PRO A 178 -15.20 10.18 3.73
N VAL A 179 -14.09 9.45 3.86
CA VAL A 179 -13.99 8.02 3.48
C VAL A 179 -13.66 7.17 4.69
N THR A 180 -14.48 6.17 4.97
CA THR A 180 -14.22 5.17 6.02
C THR A 180 -13.65 3.91 5.37
N SER A 181 -12.34 3.68 5.52
CA SER A 181 -11.67 2.49 4.99
C SER A 181 -11.91 1.30 5.93
N ARG A 182 -12.63 0.26 5.48
CA ARG A 182 -13.04 -0.84 6.36
C ARG A 182 -12.05 -1.99 6.37
N PHE A 183 -11.73 -2.55 5.20
CA PHE A 183 -10.86 -3.73 5.10
C PHE A 183 -10.24 -3.89 3.71
N GLY A 184 -9.19 -4.72 3.65
CA GLY A 184 -8.72 -5.36 2.43
C GLY A 184 -9.15 -6.83 2.42
N GLY A 185 -9.39 -7.39 1.24
CA GLY A 185 -9.96 -8.72 1.09
C GLY A 185 -9.69 -9.38 -0.26
N LEU A 186 -10.16 -10.62 -0.36
CA LEU A 186 -10.27 -11.37 -1.59
C LEU A 186 -11.68 -11.22 -2.14
N LEU A 187 -11.77 -10.75 -3.37
CA LEU A 187 -13.03 -10.58 -4.10
C LEU A 187 -13.11 -11.68 -5.15
N GLN A 188 -14.16 -12.51 -5.07
CA GLN A 188 -14.48 -13.45 -6.14
C GLN A 188 -15.05 -12.66 -7.33
N VAL A 189 -14.49 -12.95 -8.50
CA VAL A 189 -14.90 -12.37 -9.77
C VAL A 189 -15.17 -13.52 -10.74
N THR A 190 -16.25 -13.39 -11.51
CA THR A 190 -16.62 -14.32 -12.60
C THR A 190 -16.81 -13.52 -13.89
N GLU A 191 -17.16 -14.18 -15.00
CA GLU A 191 -17.43 -13.50 -16.28
C GLU A 191 -18.53 -12.43 -16.19
N GLU A 192 -19.56 -12.61 -15.34
CA GLU A 192 -20.59 -11.59 -15.15
C GLU A 192 -20.17 -10.46 -14.17
N GLY A 193 -18.93 -10.47 -13.68
CA GLY A 193 -18.35 -9.43 -12.84
C GLY A 193 -18.09 -9.81 -11.37
N PRO A 194 -17.81 -8.82 -10.51
CA PRO A 194 -17.60 -8.98 -9.07
C PRO A 194 -18.80 -9.62 -8.35
N ARG A 195 -18.57 -10.58 -7.46
CA ARG A 195 -19.64 -11.31 -6.75
C ARG A 195 -19.71 -11.03 -5.25
N ARG A 196 -18.69 -11.46 -4.52
CA ARG A 196 -18.64 -11.35 -3.06
C ARG A 196 -17.21 -11.38 -2.56
N PHE A 197 -17.00 -10.85 -1.37
CA PHE A 197 -15.73 -11.05 -0.67
C PHE A 197 -15.69 -12.44 -0.03
N THR A 198 -14.66 -13.22 -0.35
CA THR A 198 -14.47 -14.59 0.18
C THR A 198 -13.59 -14.61 1.43
N ALA A 199 -12.75 -13.59 1.61
CA ALA A 199 -11.97 -13.36 2.83
C ALA A 199 -11.75 -11.86 3.03
N ILE A 200 -11.73 -11.41 4.28
CA ILE A 200 -11.51 -10.00 4.64
C ILE A 200 -10.59 -9.91 5.86
N VAL A 201 -9.76 -8.87 5.91
CA VAL A 201 -9.01 -8.47 7.10
C VAL A 201 -9.24 -6.99 7.34
N SER A 202 -9.83 -6.68 8.50
CA SER A 202 -10.11 -5.31 8.93
C SER A 202 -8.83 -4.47 8.96
N TYR A 203 -8.92 -3.22 8.50
CA TYR A 203 -7.86 -2.26 8.73
C TYR A 203 -7.82 -1.82 10.19
N GLU A 204 -8.97 -1.76 10.85
CA GLU A 204 -9.03 -1.54 12.29
C GLU A 204 -8.42 -2.76 13.02
N GLY A 205 -7.41 -2.51 13.85
CA GLY A 205 -6.75 -3.55 14.61
C GLY A 205 -5.68 -4.35 13.85
N SER A 206 -5.42 -4.05 12.57
CA SER A 206 -4.31 -4.67 11.82
C SER A 206 -3.08 -3.77 11.74
N SER A 207 -1.91 -4.40 11.87
CA SER A 207 -0.60 -3.76 11.66
C SER A 207 0.07 -4.18 10.35
N LEU A 208 -0.53 -5.11 9.63
CA LEU A 208 -0.04 -5.60 8.34
C LEU A 208 -1.06 -5.27 7.25
N ASP A 209 -0.58 -5.03 6.04
CA ASP A 209 -1.45 -4.90 4.88
C ASP A 209 -2.15 -6.24 4.59
N PRO A 210 -3.50 -6.29 4.62
CA PRO A 210 -4.28 -7.46 4.20
C PRO A 210 -3.86 -8.06 2.87
N HIS A 211 -3.55 -7.24 1.86
CA HIS A 211 -3.24 -7.71 0.51
C HIS A 211 -1.93 -8.49 0.48
N LEU A 212 -0.91 -8.05 1.23
CA LEU A 212 0.34 -8.79 1.37
C LEU A 212 0.15 -10.13 2.07
N ILE A 213 -0.75 -10.19 3.06
CA ILE A 213 -1.10 -11.45 3.74
C ILE A 213 -1.69 -12.43 2.72
N PHE A 214 -2.71 -12.02 1.95
CA PHE A 214 -3.36 -12.90 0.98
C PHE A 214 -2.44 -13.38 -0.14
N ILE A 215 -1.55 -12.52 -0.63
CA ILE A 215 -0.52 -12.90 -1.61
C ILE A 215 0.41 -13.97 -1.02
N LYS A 216 0.99 -13.71 0.16
CA LYS A 216 1.96 -14.64 0.77
C LYS A 216 1.33 -15.93 1.26
N SER A 217 0.04 -15.92 1.59
CA SER A 217 -0.76 -17.11 1.88
C SER A 217 -1.21 -17.86 0.62
N ARG A 218 -0.86 -17.39 -0.59
CA ARG A 218 -1.23 -18.00 -1.88
C ARG A 218 -2.74 -18.21 -2.04
N MET A 219 -3.53 -17.21 -1.61
CA MET A 219 -4.99 -17.28 -1.63
C MET A 219 -5.60 -16.57 -2.85
N THR A 220 -4.80 -15.88 -3.65
CA THR A 220 -5.24 -15.22 -4.89
C THR A 220 -5.23 -16.18 -6.07
N THR A 221 -6.10 -15.96 -7.05
CA THR A 221 -6.12 -16.67 -8.34
C THR A 221 -6.35 -15.68 -9.49
N VAL A 222 -5.56 -14.60 -9.52
CA VAL A 222 -5.64 -13.54 -10.54
C VAL A 222 -5.35 -14.10 -11.94
N ASN A 223 -4.41 -15.04 -12.06
CA ASN A 223 -4.10 -15.70 -13.32
C ASN A 223 -5.27 -16.53 -13.85
N ASP A 224 -6.02 -17.19 -12.97
CA ASP A 224 -7.17 -17.98 -13.37
C ASP A 224 -8.28 -17.06 -13.90
N LEU A 225 -8.49 -15.91 -13.24
CA LEU A 225 -9.44 -14.91 -13.73
C LEU A 225 -9.12 -14.44 -15.15
N VAL A 226 -7.87 -14.07 -15.43
CA VAL A 226 -7.49 -13.57 -16.77
C VAL A 226 -7.41 -14.67 -17.83
N LYS A 227 -7.39 -15.96 -17.45
CA LYS A 227 -7.33 -17.11 -18.38
C LYS A 227 -8.68 -17.78 -18.61
N HIS A 228 -9.49 -17.87 -17.56
CA HIS A 228 -10.66 -18.73 -17.46
C HIS A 228 -11.94 -17.96 -17.08
N GLY A 229 -11.85 -16.64 -16.86
CA GLY A 229 -13.00 -15.80 -16.56
C GLY A 229 -13.47 -15.85 -15.11
N GLU A 230 -12.81 -16.63 -14.24
CA GLU A 230 -13.13 -16.71 -12.81
C GLU A 230 -11.87 -16.78 -11.94
N GLY A 231 -11.88 -16.04 -10.83
CA GLY A 231 -10.83 -16.12 -9.82
C GLY A 231 -11.04 -15.18 -8.64
N ASN A 232 -10.10 -15.22 -7.69
CA ASN A 232 -10.07 -14.36 -6.52
C ASN A 232 -9.00 -13.29 -6.69
N ILE A 233 -9.40 -12.02 -6.67
CA ILE A 233 -8.48 -10.88 -6.76
C ILE A 233 -8.40 -10.14 -5.43
N LEU A 234 -7.38 -9.31 -5.28
CA LEU A 234 -7.28 -8.37 -4.19
C LEU A 234 -8.25 -7.21 -4.44
N ALA A 235 -9.00 -6.84 -3.42
CA ALA A 235 -9.85 -5.65 -3.41
C ALA A 235 -9.92 -5.06 -2.00
N SER A 236 -10.36 -3.81 -1.89
CA SER A 236 -10.61 -3.11 -0.63
C SER A 236 -12.03 -2.57 -0.61
N PHE A 237 -12.57 -2.43 0.59
CA PHE A 237 -13.93 -1.94 0.79
C PHE A 237 -13.93 -0.72 1.69
N ARG A 238 -14.76 0.25 1.31
CA ARG A 238 -14.89 1.55 1.99
C ARG A 238 -16.34 1.97 2.06
N GLU A 239 -16.60 2.93 2.91
CA GLU A 239 -17.90 3.59 2.98
C GLU A 239 -17.75 5.11 2.82
N ILE A 240 -18.70 5.72 2.12
CA ILE A 240 -18.84 7.16 1.95
C ILE A 240 -20.26 7.59 2.35
N PRO A 241 -20.50 8.85 2.77
CA PRO A 241 -21.84 9.35 3.09
C PRO A 241 -22.78 9.29 1.89
N VAL A 242 -24.07 9.02 2.13
CA VAL A 242 -25.07 9.02 1.05
C VAL A 242 -25.14 10.35 0.32
N ALA A 243 -25.00 11.46 1.06
CA ALA A 243 -24.97 12.81 0.50
C ALA A 243 -23.86 13.05 -0.54
N SER A 244 -22.84 12.19 -0.60
CA SER A 244 -21.68 12.33 -1.50
C SER A 244 -21.70 11.42 -2.73
N LEU A 245 -22.72 10.55 -2.92
CA LEU A 245 -22.72 9.56 -4.02
C LEU A 245 -22.56 10.20 -5.40
N ALA A 246 -23.33 11.25 -5.70
CA ALA A 246 -23.28 11.89 -7.01
C ALA A 246 -21.88 12.43 -7.31
N GLN A 247 -21.27 13.11 -6.33
CA GLN A 247 -19.91 13.63 -6.45
C GLN A 247 -18.87 12.49 -6.55
N ALA A 248 -19.06 11.38 -5.85
CA ALA A 248 -18.18 10.21 -5.94
C ALA A 248 -18.23 9.55 -7.32
N GLU A 249 -19.41 9.47 -7.96
CA GLU A 249 -19.56 8.98 -9.34
C GLU A 249 -18.90 9.93 -10.35
N GLU A 250 -19.02 11.25 -10.17
CA GLU A 250 -18.31 12.24 -11.00
C GLU A 250 -16.78 12.10 -10.87
N ILE A 251 -16.28 11.92 -9.64
CA ILE A 251 -14.86 11.69 -9.37
C ILE A 251 -14.39 10.38 -10.01
N LYS A 252 -15.18 9.30 -9.91
CA LYS A 252 -14.88 8.03 -10.58
C LYS A 252 -14.76 8.20 -12.09
N ALA A 253 -15.68 8.95 -12.71
CA ALA A 253 -15.62 9.23 -14.14
C ALA A 253 -14.33 9.99 -14.51
N LYS A 254 -13.98 11.05 -13.76
CA LYS A 254 -12.73 11.81 -13.97
C LYS A 254 -11.47 10.95 -13.76
N LEU A 255 -11.44 10.10 -12.75
CA LEU A 255 -10.31 9.20 -12.50
C LEU A 255 -10.08 8.24 -13.68
N ASN A 256 -11.16 7.75 -14.31
CA ASN A 256 -11.05 6.91 -15.50
C ASN A 256 -10.37 7.64 -16.67
N GLU A 257 -10.58 8.95 -16.82
CA GLU A 257 -9.91 9.76 -17.85
C GLU A 257 -8.38 9.80 -17.67
N TYR A 258 -7.91 9.67 -16.43
CA TYR A 258 -6.48 9.56 -16.09
C TYR A 258 -5.93 8.13 -16.09
N GLY A 259 -6.72 7.16 -16.56
CA GLY A 259 -6.35 5.74 -16.54
C GLY A 259 -6.39 5.12 -15.14
N MET A 260 -7.15 5.70 -14.21
CA MET A 260 -7.29 5.22 -12.83
C MET A 260 -8.66 4.53 -12.64
N GLY A 261 -8.84 3.39 -13.31
CA GLY A 261 -10.08 2.58 -13.30
C GLY A 261 -10.36 1.78 -12.03
N GLY A 262 -9.67 2.07 -10.92
CA GLY A 262 -9.64 1.21 -9.74
C GLY A 262 -10.95 1.11 -8.94
N ILE A 263 -11.94 1.98 -9.17
CA ILE A 263 -13.25 1.89 -8.50
C ILE A 263 -14.15 0.92 -9.30
N LEU A 264 -14.28 -0.32 -8.82
CA LEU A 264 -15.06 -1.37 -9.49
C LEU A 264 -16.55 -1.07 -9.46
N THR A 265 -17.06 -0.72 -8.28
CA THR A 265 -18.49 -0.49 -8.07
C THR A 265 -18.76 0.40 -6.87
N ILE A 266 -19.81 1.21 -6.98
CA ILE A 266 -20.37 2.02 -5.91
C ILE A 266 -21.74 1.41 -5.61
N GLY A 267 -21.99 1.13 -4.34
CA GLY A 267 -23.23 0.50 -3.90
C GLY A 267 -24.36 1.50 -3.72
N GLU A 268 -25.59 1.00 -3.75
CA GLU A 268 -26.77 1.79 -3.43
C GLU A 268 -26.77 2.24 -1.95
N PRO A 269 -27.38 3.40 -1.64
CA PRO A 269 -27.55 3.87 -0.28
C PRO A 269 -28.12 2.81 0.67
N ASN A 270 -27.53 2.67 1.86
CA ASN A 270 -27.98 1.78 2.93
C ASN A 270 -28.14 0.30 2.54
N SER A 271 -27.54 -0.11 1.43
CA SER A 271 -27.73 -1.45 0.86
C SER A 271 -26.42 -2.22 0.93
N PRO A 272 -26.46 -3.54 1.20
CA PRO A 272 -25.26 -4.37 1.12
C PRO A 272 -24.63 -4.31 -0.28
N LEU A 273 -23.30 -4.30 -0.35
CA LEU A 273 -22.54 -4.34 -1.59
C LEU A 273 -21.61 -5.55 -1.56
N LEU A 274 -21.73 -6.45 -2.54
CA LEU A 274 -20.90 -7.67 -2.63
C LEU A 274 -20.94 -8.52 -1.35
N GLU A 275 -22.15 -8.67 -0.79
CA GLU A 275 -22.48 -9.34 0.47
C GLU A 275 -21.92 -8.67 1.75
N ILE A 276 -21.37 -7.47 1.61
CA ILE A 276 -20.87 -6.70 2.75
C ILE A 276 -21.97 -5.75 3.23
N PRO A 277 -22.42 -5.85 4.49
CA PRO A 277 -23.40 -4.91 5.02
C PRO A 277 -22.78 -3.51 5.12
N VAL A 278 -23.56 -2.51 4.73
CA VAL A 278 -23.16 -1.09 4.74
C VAL A 278 -23.89 -0.37 5.87
N GLY A 279 -23.21 0.58 6.52
CA GLY A 279 -23.79 1.38 7.60
C GLY A 279 -24.99 2.24 7.16
N LEU A 280 -25.79 2.69 8.14
CA LEU A 280 -26.84 3.68 7.90
C LEU A 280 -26.24 5.00 7.43
N ASP A 281 -26.92 5.65 6.48
CA ASP A 281 -26.49 6.87 5.79
C ASP A 281 -25.15 6.73 5.07
N ARG A 282 -24.82 5.51 4.62
CA ARG A 282 -23.61 5.19 3.87
C ARG A 282 -23.89 4.46 2.57
N ALA A 283 -22.95 4.54 1.65
CA ALA A 283 -22.81 3.65 0.49
C ALA A 283 -21.45 2.97 0.49
N GLY A 284 -21.44 1.72 0.06
CA GLY A 284 -20.22 0.93 -0.09
C GLY A 284 -19.44 1.30 -1.35
N LEU A 285 -18.11 1.22 -1.29
CA LEU A 285 -17.21 1.43 -2.42
C LEU A 285 -16.24 0.26 -2.51
N CYS A 286 -16.25 -0.47 -3.63
CA CYS A 286 -15.31 -1.54 -3.90
C CYS A 286 -14.20 -1.05 -4.82
N VAL A 287 -12.95 -1.17 -4.36
CA VAL A 287 -11.77 -0.67 -5.06
C VAL A 287 -10.78 -1.81 -5.28
N VAL A 288 -10.31 -1.99 -6.50
CA VAL A 288 -9.30 -3.00 -6.90
C VAL A 288 -8.04 -2.88 -6.05
N GLY A 289 -7.39 -3.98 -5.69
CA GLY A 289 -6.06 -3.97 -5.08
C GLY A 289 -4.96 -3.61 -6.08
N GLY A 290 -4.11 -2.63 -5.75
CA GLY A 290 -2.97 -2.23 -6.59
C GLY A 290 -1.92 -3.34 -6.81
N LEU A 291 -1.92 -4.37 -5.96
CA LEU A 291 -0.97 -5.48 -6.00
C LEU A 291 -1.45 -6.69 -6.82
N ASN A 292 -2.58 -6.63 -7.53
CA ASN A 292 -3.03 -7.73 -8.39
C ASN A 292 -1.99 -8.20 -9.42
N PRO A 293 -1.23 -7.31 -10.11
CA PRO A 293 -0.16 -7.74 -11.00
C PRO A 293 0.93 -8.55 -10.28
N ILE A 294 1.22 -8.19 -9.02
CA ILE A 294 2.22 -8.84 -8.17
C ILE A 294 1.72 -10.20 -7.67
N ALA A 295 0.44 -10.28 -7.29
CA ALA A 295 -0.21 -11.54 -6.95
C ALA A 295 -0.11 -12.56 -8.10
N ALA A 296 -0.31 -12.11 -9.34
CA ALA A 296 -0.18 -12.96 -10.52
C ALA A 296 1.27 -13.46 -10.76
N LEU A 297 2.29 -12.68 -10.38
CA LEU A 297 3.69 -13.13 -10.43
C LEU A 297 3.93 -14.27 -9.44
N GLU A 298 3.49 -14.10 -8.19
CA GLU A 298 3.64 -15.10 -7.12
C GLU A 298 2.90 -16.40 -7.45
N GLU A 299 1.69 -16.31 -8.00
CA GLU A 299 0.92 -17.45 -8.52
C GLU A 299 1.66 -18.18 -9.66
N SER A 300 2.48 -17.48 -10.43
CA SER A 300 3.30 -18.06 -11.51
C SER A 300 4.65 -18.60 -11.02
N GLY A 301 4.91 -18.58 -9.71
CA GLY A 301 6.15 -19.04 -9.10
C GLY A 301 7.31 -18.03 -9.16
N ILE A 302 7.04 -16.78 -9.56
CA ILE A 302 8.04 -15.70 -9.56
C ILE A 302 7.97 -15.01 -8.20
N GLU A 303 8.98 -15.26 -7.36
CA GLU A 303 9.01 -14.72 -6.00
C GLU A 303 9.20 -13.20 -6.01
N THR A 304 8.33 -12.49 -5.29
CA THR A 304 8.38 -11.04 -5.17
C THR A 304 8.66 -10.59 -3.74
N THR A 305 9.34 -9.46 -3.61
CA THR A 305 9.41 -8.72 -2.34
C THR A 305 8.61 -7.45 -2.52
N SER A 306 7.62 -7.22 -1.67
CA SER A 306 6.71 -6.08 -1.80
C SER A 306 6.68 -5.28 -0.52
N SER A 307 6.81 -3.97 -0.66
CA SER A 307 6.38 -3.03 0.34
C SER A 307 5.05 -2.46 -0.15
N ALA A 308 4.04 -2.42 0.72
CA ALA A 308 2.77 -1.78 0.41
C ALA A 308 2.66 -0.44 1.15
N MET A 309 1.91 0.49 0.55
CA MET A 309 1.73 1.86 1.05
C MET A 309 3.07 2.55 1.31
N SER A 310 3.94 2.50 0.30
CA SER A 310 5.38 2.59 0.54
C SER A 310 5.93 3.98 0.34
N ASP A 311 5.54 4.62 -0.76
CA ASP A 311 6.24 5.80 -1.28
C ASP A 311 5.29 6.71 -2.06
N LEU A 312 5.72 7.96 -2.20
CA LEU A 312 5.13 8.97 -3.06
C LEU A 312 5.95 9.08 -4.35
N VAL A 313 5.26 9.17 -5.48
CA VAL A 313 5.85 9.35 -6.81
C VAL A 313 5.00 10.34 -7.59
N GLU A 314 5.63 11.23 -8.35
CA GLU A 314 4.93 12.17 -9.22
C GLU A 314 4.11 11.42 -10.27
N TYR A 315 2.86 11.82 -10.49
CA TYR A 315 2.00 11.14 -11.48
C TYR A 315 2.61 11.14 -12.89
N SER A 316 3.37 12.18 -13.24
CA SER A 316 4.04 12.29 -14.53
C SER A 316 5.14 11.26 -14.76
N GLU A 317 5.68 10.66 -13.70
CA GLU A 317 6.68 9.58 -13.81
C GLU A 317 6.04 8.21 -14.14
N LEU A 318 4.73 8.08 -13.93
CA LEU A 318 4.00 6.85 -14.21
C LEU A 318 3.58 6.83 -15.68
N ILE A 319 4.09 5.84 -16.41
CA ILE A 319 3.81 5.63 -17.83
C ILE A 319 3.01 4.34 -18.05
N PRO A 320 2.25 4.20 -19.15
CA PRO A 320 1.51 2.98 -19.42
C PRO A 320 2.41 1.74 -19.38
N PHE A 321 1.96 0.66 -18.73
CA PHE A 321 2.75 -0.57 -18.54
C PHE A 321 3.31 -1.12 -19.85
N LYS A 322 2.54 -1.03 -20.96
CA LYS A 322 2.98 -1.49 -22.28
C LYS A 322 4.19 -0.72 -22.81
N GLU A 323 4.35 0.55 -22.42
CA GLU A 323 5.50 1.38 -22.76
C GLU A 323 6.68 1.02 -21.87
N ALA A 324 6.49 1.05 -20.54
CA ALA A 324 7.51 0.67 -19.57
C ALA A 324 8.10 -0.71 -19.88
N ALA A 325 7.26 -1.70 -20.20
CA ALA A 325 7.70 -3.07 -20.45
C ALA A 325 8.69 -3.21 -21.62
N LYS A 326 8.73 -2.28 -22.59
CA LYS A 326 9.64 -2.37 -23.75
C LYS A 326 11.11 -2.22 -23.34
N ASP A 327 11.37 -1.41 -22.32
CA ASP A 327 12.72 -1.12 -21.87
C ASP A 327 13.30 -2.25 -21.01
N PHE A 328 12.46 -3.24 -20.65
CA PHE A 328 12.77 -4.34 -19.75
C PHE A 328 12.57 -5.74 -20.38
N SER A 329 12.11 -5.80 -21.64
CA SER A 329 11.81 -7.05 -22.37
C SER A 329 13.02 -7.73 -23.02
#